data_AF-A0A0B7AID1-F1
#
_entry.id   AF-A0A0B7AID1-F1
#
_cell.length_a   1.000
_cell.length_b   1.000
_cell.length_c   1.000
_cell.angle_alpha   90.00
_cell.angle_beta   90.00
_cell.angle_gamma   90.00
#
_symmetry.space_group_name_H-M   'P 1'
#
loop_
_entity.id
_entity.type
_entity.pdbx_description
1 polymer ?
#
loop_
_entity_poly.entity_id
_entity_poly.type
_entity_poly.pdbx_seq_one_letter_code
_entity_poly.pdbx_strand_id
1 'polypeptide(L)'
;QKRMGKRLIDKRLIDKVAANKSKSFIENDKKYKGIRGVGRLTKAVIKRIQGYYGGEIWSNVGHLDAMKKAIWSIWEHRKGIHVNCGNWCHGQNRNKLPDFVMEIIKPVFEDLSNDHLLKNVYIVEHKMLMKHTMI
;
A
#
# COMPACT_ATOMS: atom_id res chain seq x y z
N GLN A 1 -15.80 11.61 -10.48
CA GLN A 1 -15.98 11.37 -9.03
C GLN A 1 -14.64 11.19 -8.32
N LYS A 2 -14.22 12.13 -7.45
CA LYS A 2 -13.00 12.01 -6.63
C LYS A 2 -13.37 11.33 -5.30
N ARG A 3 -13.08 10.03 -5.16
CA ARG A 3 -13.24 9.30 -3.89
C ARG A 3 -12.09 9.68 -2.94
N MET A 4 -12.38 10.35 -1.83
CA MET A 4 -11.37 10.85 -0.88
C MET A 4 -10.56 9.73 -0.19
N GLY A 5 -11.11 8.52 -0.05
CA GLY A 5 -10.41 7.35 0.51
C GLY A 5 -9.29 6.79 -0.37
N LYS A 6 -9.23 7.14 -1.66
CA LYS A 6 -8.20 6.59 -2.57
C LYS A 6 -6.79 7.11 -2.28
N ARG A 7 -6.58 8.19 -1.51
CA ARG A 7 -5.29 8.91 -1.49
C ARG A 7 -4.47 8.85 -0.18
N LEU A 8 -4.69 7.82 0.64
CA LEU A 8 -3.98 7.75 1.91
C LEU A 8 -2.58 7.12 1.75
N ILE A 9 -2.53 5.96 1.12
CA ILE A 9 -1.26 5.24 0.89
C ILE A 9 -0.38 5.92 -0.16
N ASP A 10 -0.95 6.50 -1.22
CA ASP A 10 -0.17 7.18 -2.26
C ASP A 10 0.58 8.40 -1.71
N LYS A 11 -0.09 9.24 -0.91
CA LYS A 11 0.51 10.42 -0.26
C LYS A 11 1.63 10.00 0.68
N ARG A 12 1.38 9.04 1.58
CA ARG A 12 2.39 8.54 2.53
C ARG A 12 3.62 7.96 1.81
N LEU A 13 3.43 7.23 0.71
CA LEU A 13 4.53 6.69 -0.10
C LEU A 13 5.28 7.78 -0.87
N ILE A 14 4.58 8.78 -1.42
CA ILE A 14 5.19 9.94 -2.08
C ILE A 14 6.04 10.74 -1.08
N ASP A 15 5.56 10.92 0.14
CA ASP A 15 6.29 11.61 1.21
C ASP A 15 7.56 10.84 1.58
N LYS A 16 7.51 9.51 1.68
CA LYS A 16 8.71 8.67 1.86
C LYS A 16 9.68 8.82 0.68
N VAL A 17 9.19 8.89 -0.56
CA VAL A 17 10.05 9.13 -1.73
C VAL A 17 10.74 10.49 -1.63
N ALA A 18 10.00 11.55 -1.28
CA ALA A 18 10.54 12.89 -1.13
C ALA A 18 11.59 12.98 0.00
N ALA A 19 11.29 12.40 1.17
CA ALA A 19 12.15 12.40 2.34
C ALA A 19 13.47 11.66 2.13
N ASN A 20 13.50 10.70 1.20
CA ASN A 20 14.69 9.88 0.92
C ASN A 20 15.36 10.23 -0.41
N LYS A 21 14.98 11.33 -1.08
CA LYS A 21 15.48 11.69 -2.43
C LYS A 21 17.01 11.82 -2.54
N SER A 22 17.67 12.30 -1.48
CA SER A 22 19.11 12.57 -1.45
C SER A 22 19.91 11.50 -0.72
N LYS A 23 19.25 10.54 -0.06
CA LYS A 23 19.93 9.48 0.69
C LYS A 23 20.56 8.47 -0.25
N SER A 24 21.66 7.88 0.16
CA SER A 24 22.30 6.76 -0.55
C SER A 24 22.05 5.47 0.21
N PHE A 25 21.81 4.40 -0.52
CA PHE A 25 21.58 3.05 0.00
C PHE A 25 22.55 2.11 -0.70
N ILE A 26 22.98 1.06 0.00
CA ILE A 26 23.85 0.03 -0.56
C ILE A 26 23.11 -1.29 -0.40
N GLU A 27 22.97 -2.03 -1.49
CA GLU A 27 22.38 -3.37 -1.49
C GLU A 27 23.08 -4.20 -2.57
N ASN A 28 23.55 -5.39 -2.22
CA ASN A 28 24.32 -6.27 -3.13
C ASN A 28 25.49 -5.53 -3.81
N ASP A 29 26.30 -4.82 -3.02
CA ASP A 29 27.44 -3.99 -3.45
C ASP A 29 27.12 -2.88 -4.46
N LYS A 30 25.83 -2.64 -4.73
CA LYS A 30 25.37 -1.57 -5.61
C LYS A 30 24.89 -0.38 -4.80
N LYS A 31 25.37 0.81 -5.17
CA LYS A 31 24.95 2.08 -4.58
C LYS A 31 23.74 2.65 -5.31
N TYR A 32 22.68 2.93 -4.56
CA TYR A 32 21.45 3.52 -5.05
C TYR A 32 21.26 4.92 -4.45
N LYS A 33 20.99 5.92 -5.30
CA LYS A 33 20.56 7.24 -4.85
C LYS A 33 19.03 7.27 -4.77
N GLY A 34 18.51 7.52 -3.56
CA GLY A 34 17.09 7.57 -3.23
C GLY A 34 16.34 6.24 -3.38
N ILE A 35 15.02 6.31 -3.19
CA ILE A 35 14.13 5.12 -3.25
C ILE A 35 13.23 5.10 -4.50
N ARG A 36 13.36 6.10 -5.39
CA ARG A 36 12.62 6.20 -6.65
C ARG A 36 13.47 5.70 -7.81
N GLY A 37 12.84 5.08 -8.81
CA GLY A 37 13.50 4.71 -10.08
C GLY A 37 12.96 3.41 -10.65
N VAL A 38 13.43 3.04 -11.84
CA VAL A 38 13.16 1.71 -12.43
C VAL A 38 13.61 0.64 -11.42
N GLY A 39 12.77 -0.39 -11.23
CA GLY A 39 12.98 -1.44 -10.22
C GLY A 39 12.74 -1.00 -8.77
N ARG A 40 12.33 0.25 -8.51
CA ARG A 40 12.06 0.81 -7.17
C ARG A 40 10.66 1.46 -7.10
N LEU A 41 10.42 2.39 -6.18
CA LEU A 41 9.15 3.12 -6.08
C LEU A 41 8.99 4.12 -7.23
N THR A 42 8.42 3.67 -8.35
CA THR A 42 7.92 4.55 -9.40
C THR A 42 6.49 5.02 -9.10
N LYS A 43 6.05 6.11 -9.76
CA LYS A 43 4.64 6.54 -9.69
C LYS A 43 3.67 5.43 -10.09
N ALA A 44 4.04 4.61 -11.09
CA ALA A 44 3.25 3.48 -11.53
C ALA A 44 3.14 2.39 -10.45
N VAL A 45 4.24 2.07 -9.77
CA VAL A 45 4.25 1.12 -8.65
C VAL A 45 3.39 1.62 -7.50
N ILE A 46 3.52 2.90 -7.12
CA ILE A 46 2.69 3.52 -6.07
C ILE A 46 1.21 3.44 -6.43
N LYS A 47 0.85 3.75 -7.68
CA LYS A 47 -0.54 3.66 -8.17
C LYS A 47 -1.08 2.23 -8.11
N ARG A 48 -0.26 1.20 -8.39
CA ARG A 48 -0.67 -0.21 -8.25
C ARG A 48 -0.89 -0.58 -6.79
N ILE A 49 0.04 -0.21 -5.89
CA ILE A 49 -0.09 -0.44 -4.45
C ILE A 49 -1.38 0.22 -3.92
N GLN A 50 -1.65 1.45 -4.35
CA GLN A 50 -2.89 2.16 -4.04
C GLN A 50 -4.15 1.42 -4.55
N GLY A 51 -4.10 0.88 -5.76
CA GLY A 51 -5.18 0.08 -6.32
C GLY A 51 -5.48 -1.16 -5.49
N TYR A 52 -4.45 -1.93 -5.14
CA TYR A 52 -4.59 -3.12 -4.30
C TYR A 52 -5.11 -2.77 -2.91
N TYR A 53 -4.54 -1.74 -2.27
CA TYR A 53 -5.00 -1.28 -0.97
C TYR A 53 -6.48 -0.91 -0.99
N GLY A 54 -6.90 -0.10 -1.96
CA GLY A 54 -8.31 0.30 -2.07
C GLY A 54 -9.24 -0.88 -2.32
N GLY A 55 -8.84 -1.84 -3.16
CA GLY A 55 -9.63 -3.04 -3.43
C GLY A 55 -9.76 -3.94 -2.20
N GLU A 56 -8.65 -4.23 -1.55
CA GLU A 56 -8.61 -5.09 -0.35
C GLU A 56 -9.38 -4.51 0.83
N ILE A 57 -9.23 -3.22 1.10
CA ILE A 57 -9.98 -2.57 2.18
C ILE A 57 -11.48 -2.57 1.89
N TRP A 58 -11.87 -2.38 0.62
CA TRP A 58 -13.27 -2.40 0.22
C TRP A 58 -13.89 -3.79 0.32
N SER A 59 -13.16 -4.84 -0.06
CA SER A 59 -13.63 -6.24 0.04
C SER A 59 -13.77 -6.72 1.48
N ASN A 60 -13.08 -6.08 2.43
CA ASN A 60 -13.03 -6.49 3.84
C ASN A 60 -13.68 -5.46 4.79
N VAL A 61 -14.56 -4.58 4.28
CA VAL A 61 -15.25 -3.56 5.10
C VAL A 61 -15.94 -4.20 6.31
N GLY A 62 -15.70 -3.65 7.50
CA GLY A 62 -16.27 -4.15 8.76
C GLY A 62 -15.47 -5.27 9.43
N HIS A 63 -14.48 -5.87 8.74
CA HIS A 63 -13.66 -6.95 9.27
C HIS A 63 -12.22 -6.49 9.51
N LEU A 64 -11.95 -5.93 10.70
CA LEU A 64 -10.65 -5.33 11.03
C LEU A 64 -9.46 -6.27 10.82
N ASP A 65 -9.56 -7.51 11.29
CA ASP A 65 -8.46 -8.46 11.14
C ASP A 65 -8.22 -8.85 9.68
N ALA A 66 -9.28 -8.94 8.88
CA ALA A 66 -9.16 -9.23 7.46
C ALA A 66 -8.53 -8.04 6.70
N MET A 67 -8.92 -6.80 7.03
CA MET A 67 -8.26 -5.60 6.51
C MET A 67 -6.77 -5.55 6.84
N LYS A 68 -6.39 -5.83 8.09
CA LYS A 68 -4.98 -5.85 8.52
C LYS A 68 -4.19 -6.89 7.73
N LYS A 69 -4.71 -8.12 7.66
CA LYS A 69 -4.10 -9.21 6.87
C LYS A 69 -3.93 -8.81 5.41
N ALA A 70 -4.94 -8.18 4.81
CA ALA A 70 -4.88 -7.75 3.43
C ALA A 70 -3.88 -6.60 3.18
N ILE A 71 -3.71 -5.68 4.13
CA ILE A 71 -2.65 -4.65 4.06
C ILE A 71 -1.28 -5.30 4.06
N TRP A 72 -1.05 -6.24 4.98
CA TRP A 72 0.23 -6.93 5.08
C TRP A 72 0.52 -7.83 3.88
N SER A 73 -0.50 -8.45 3.27
CA SER A 73 -0.31 -9.25 2.06
C SER A 73 0.16 -8.42 0.86
N ILE A 74 -0.25 -7.15 0.77
CA ILE A 74 0.27 -6.22 -0.26
C ILE A 74 1.77 -5.94 -0.04
N TRP A 75 2.20 -5.78 1.21
CA TRP A 75 3.61 -5.59 1.55
C TRP A 75 4.43 -6.86 1.23
N GLU A 76 3.95 -8.03 1.65
CA GLU A 76 4.56 -9.34 1.36
C GLU A 76 4.70 -9.58 -0.15
N HIS A 77 3.65 -9.30 -0.91
CA HIS A 77 3.69 -9.39 -2.38
C HIS A 77 4.81 -8.53 -2.98
N ARG A 78 5.03 -7.31 -2.46
CA ARG A 78 6.11 -6.43 -2.93
C ARG A 78 7.50 -6.92 -2.51
N LYS A 79 7.58 -7.73 -1.45
CA LYS A 79 8.80 -8.47 -1.07
C LYS A 79 9.02 -9.72 -1.93
N GLY A 80 8.04 -10.13 -2.75
CA GLY A 80 8.07 -11.36 -3.55
C GLY A 80 7.57 -12.59 -2.80
N ILE A 81 6.85 -12.40 -1.70
CA ILE A 81 6.22 -13.46 -0.91
C ILE A 81 4.73 -13.49 -1.28
N HIS A 82 4.27 -14.58 -1.91
CA HIS A 82 2.91 -14.69 -2.47
C HIS A 82 2.00 -15.65 -1.69
N VAL A 83 2.14 -15.69 -0.36
CA VAL A 83 1.39 -16.63 0.49
C VAL A 83 -0.07 -16.18 0.69
N ASN A 84 -0.29 -14.91 1.03
CA ASN A 84 -1.61 -14.38 1.40
C ASN A 84 -2.17 -13.40 0.37
N CYS A 85 -1.71 -13.49 -0.88
CA CYS A 85 -2.14 -12.56 -1.91
C CYS A 85 -3.63 -12.71 -2.25
N GLY A 86 -4.29 -11.59 -2.55
CA GLY A 86 -5.64 -11.60 -3.11
C GLY A 86 -5.65 -12.05 -4.57
N ASN A 87 -6.85 -12.12 -5.16
CA ASN A 87 -7.09 -12.53 -6.55
C ASN A 87 -6.41 -11.63 -7.62
N TRP A 88 -5.88 -10.48 -7.20
CA TRP A 88 -5.11 -9.56 -8.05
C TRP A 88 -3.66 -10.02 -8.27
N CYS A 89 -3.21 -11.07 -7.56
CA CYS A 89 -1.88 -11.62 -7.74
C CYS A 89 -1.86 -12.73 -8.79
N HIS A 90 -0.94 -12.62 -9.74
CA HIS A 90 -0.72 -13.63 -10.78
C HIS A 90 0.47 -14.56 -10.50
N GLY A 91 0.90 -14.67 -9.23
CA GLY A 91 2.00 -15.55 -8.81
C GLY A 91 3.39 -15.19 -9.34
N GLN A 92 3.57 -13.98 -9.87
CA GLN A 92 4.80 -13.57 -10.52
C GLN A 92 5.62 -12.63 -9.62
N ASN A 93 6.93 -12.89 -9.51
CA ASN A 93 7.89 -11.98 -8.88
C ASN A 93 8.26 -10.76 -9.76
N ARG A 94 7.48 -10.52 -10.82
CA ARG A 94 7.61 -9.30 -11.62
C ARG A 94 7.20 -8.14 -10.71
N ASN A 95 8.10 -7.18 -10.52
CA ASN A 95 7.94 -6.00 -9.66
C ASN A 95 8.17 -6.20 -8.15
N LYS A 96 8.99 -7.19 -7.74
CA LYS A 96 9.61 -7.16 -6.40
C LYS A 96 10.39 -5.85 -6.22
N LEU A 97 10.29 -5.26 -5.03
CA LEU A 97 11.08 -4.09 -4.64
C LEU A 97 12.35 -4.54 -3.87
N PRO A 98 13.45 -3.80 -4.01
CA PRO A 98 14.65 -3.98 -3.18
C PRO A 98 14.34 -3.95 -1.68
N ASP A 99 15.11 -4.67 -0.88
CA ASP A 99 14.86 -4.82 0.55
C ASP A 99 15.00 -3.47 1.27
N PHE A 100 15.99 -2.64 0.89
CA PHE A 100 16.11 -1.28 1.46
C PHE A 100 14.86 -0.41 1.18
N VAL A 101 14.20 -0.61 0.03
CA VAL A 101 12.96 0.12 -0.29
C VAL A 101 11.82 -0.40 0.57
N MET A 102 11.75 -1.73 0.77
CA MET A 102 10.74 -2.38 1.60
C MET A 102 10.81 -1.94 3.06
N GLU A 103 12.02 -1.81 3.62
CA GLU A 103 12.24 -1.30 4.98
C GLU A 103 11.75 0.13 5.15
N ILE A 104 12.02 1.00 4.18
CA ILE A 104 11.64 2.43 4.25
C ILE A 104 10.13 2.63 4.18
N ILE A 105 9.43 1.79 3.42
CA ILE A 105 7.97 1.88 3.29
C ILE A 105 7.21 1.06 4.32
N LYS A 106 7.83 0.11 5.02
CA LYS A 106 7.18 -0.70 6.05
C LYS A 106 6.40 0.15 7.09
N PRO A 107 6.94 1.28 7.60
CA PRO A 107 6.19 2.14 8.52
C PRO A 107 4.88 2.69 7.93
N VAL A 108 4.78 2.84 6.60
CA VAL A 108 3.53 3.25 5.95
C VAL A 108 2.47 2.17 6.09
N PHE A 109 2.83 0.89 5.95
CA PHE A 109 1.91 -0.23 6.09
C PHE A 109 1.51 -0.46 7.54
N GLU A 110 2.46 -0.33 8.48
CA GLU A 110 2.19 -0.35 9.92
C GLU A 110 1.14 0.71 10.27
N ASP A 111 1.36 1.95 9.84
CA ASP A 111 0.48 3.09 10.12
C ASP A 111 -0.89 2.98 9.41
N LEU A 112 -0.98 2.21 8.31
CA LEU A 112 -2.25 1.92 7.63
C LEU A 112 -3.01 0.75 8.26
N SER A 113 -2.31 -0.15 8.94
CA SER A 113 -2.90 -1.28 9.66
C SER A 113 -3.44 -0.91 11.05
N ASN A 114 -3.30 0.36 11.44
CA ASN A 114 -3.78 0.88 12.71
C ASN A 114 -5.31 0.77 12.84
N ASP A 115 -5.78 0.18 13.95
CA ASP A 115 -7.20 -0.05 14.23
C ASP A 115 -8.04 1.22 14.18
N HIS A 116 -7.53 2.33 14.70
CA HIS A 116 -8.26 3.60 14.70
C HIS A 116 -8.48 4.08 13.26
N LEU A 117 -7.46 3.93 12.41
CA LEU A 117 -7.54 4.29 11.00
C LEU A 117 -8.52 3.40 10.25
N LEU A 118 -8.47 2.09 10.45
CA LEU A 118 -9.36 1.12 9.80
C LEU A 118 -10.82 1.25 10.25
N LYS A 119 -11.05 1.51 11.54
CA LYS A 119 -12.39 1.82 12.08
C LYS A 119 -12.95 3.10 11.45
N ASN A 120 -12.12 4.12 11.24
CA ASN A 120 -12.58 5.35 10.58
C ASN A 120 -12.94 5.12 9.10
N VAL A 121 -12.21 4.25 8.38
CA VAL A 121 -12.59 3.86 7.02
C VAL A 121 -13.98 3.20 7.01
N TYR A 122 -14.24 2.29 7.95
CA TYR A 122 -15.57 1.69 8.12
C TYR A 122 -16.67 2.73 8.30
N ILE A 123 -16.48 3.71 9.19
CA ILE A 123 -17.49 4.75 9.48
C ILE A 123 -17.78 5.62 8.25
N VAL A 124 -16.74 5.99 7.49
CA VAL A 124 -16.90 6.84 6.29
C VAL A 124 -17.61 6.08 5.17
N GLU A 125 -17.23 4.83 4.91
CA GLU A 125 -17.83 4.01 3.85
C GLU A 125 -19.28 3.61 4.19
N HIS A 126 -19.56 3.24 5.45
CA HIS A 126 -20.94 2.97 5.91
C HIS A 126 -21.86 4.19 5.72
N LYS A 127 -21.37 5.40 6.03
CA LYS A 127 -22.10 6.66 5.78
C LYS A 127 -22.29 6.97 4.29
N MET A 128 -21.39 6.52 3.41
CA MET A 128 -21.56 6.69 1.96
C MET A 128 -22.54 5.69 1.35
N LEU A 129 -22.52 4.44 1.82
CA LEU A 129 -23.46 3.40 1.38
C LEU A 129 -24.90 3.77 1.78
N MET A 130 -25.12 4.17 3.03
CA MET A 130 -26.46 4.59 3.52
C MET A 130 -27.03 5.81 2.80
N LYS A 131 -26.18 6.67 2.21
CA LYS A 131 -26.63 7.80 1.37
C LYS A 131 -27.07 7.41 -0.03
N HIS A 132 -26.62 6.25 -0.54
CA HIS A 132 -27.00 5.76 -1.87
C HIS A 132 -28.23 4.84 -1.84
N THR A 133 -28.58 4.27 -0.68
CA THR A 133 -29.78 3.43 -0.51
C THR A 133 -31.05 4.23 -0.15
N MET A 134 -30.94 5.55 0.02
CA MET A 134 -32.05 6.46 0.36
C MET A 134 -32.50 7.30 -0.85
N ILE A 135 -32.37 6.75 -2.07
CA ILE A 135 -32.92 7.32 -3.31
C ILE A 135 -33.71 6.23 -4.01
#